data_AF-A0A6I9N6Y2-F1
#
_entry.id   AF-A0A6I9N6Y2-F1
#
_cell.length_a   1.000
_cell.length_b   1.000
_cell.length_c   1.000
_cell.angle_alpha   90.00
_cell.angle_beta   90.00
_cell.angle_gamma   90.00
#
_symmetry.space_group_name_H-M   'P 1'
#
loop_
_entity.id
_entity.type
_entity.pdbx_description
1 polymer ?
#
loop_
_entity_poly.entity_id
_entity_poly.type
_entity_poly.pdbx_seq_one_letter_code
_entity_poly.pdbx_strand_id
1 'polypeptide(L)'
;AEAESASDDSPNELMDDEEEPISKEEAAERLLETEKMIAELNETWEEKLRKTESIRLERETILAEMGVSIKEDGGTLGVFSPKGTPHLVNLNEDPLMSECLLYYIKEGFTRYCFLCINI
;
A
#
# COMPACT_ATOMS: atom_id res chain seq x y z
N ALA A 1 -12.29 49.80 68.78
CA ALA A 1 -11.27 49.59 67.75
C ALA A 1 -10.93 48.10 67.81
N GLU A 2 -11.61 47.23 67.05
CA GLU A 2 -11.50 47.04 65.58
C GLU A 2 -10.02 46.76 65.23
N ALA A 3 -9.63 45.68 64.56
CA ALA A 3 -10.26 45.00 63.43
C ALA A 3 -9.89 43.48 63.47
N GLU A 4 -10.86 42.60 63.27
CA GLU A 4 -11.07 41.80 62.06
C GLU A 4 -10.00 40.75 61.74
N SER A 5 -10.53 39.55 61.53
CA SER A 5 -9.93 38.25 61.33
C SER A 5 -9.06 38.16 60.08
N ALA A 6 -7.82 37.67 60.24
CA ALA A 6 -7.07 37.07 59.15
C ALA A 6 -7.48 35.59 59.03
N SER A 7 -8.54 35.34 58.27
CA SER A 7 -8.80 34.03 57.67
C SER A 7 -7.90 33.92 56.44
N ASP A 8 -6.70 33.36 56.61
CA ASP A 8 -5.90 32.85 55.50
C ASP A 8 -6.14 31.35 55.40
N ASP A 9 -7.25 31.01 54.76
CA ASP A 9 -7.46 29.69 54.18
C ASP A 9 -8.03 29.98 52.80
N SER A 10 -7.14 30.24 51.84
CA SER A 10 -7.50 30.20 50.43
C SER A 10 -7.73 28.74 50.07
N PRO A 11 -8.95 28.29 49.76
CA PRO A 11 -9.09 27.06 49.02
C PRO A 11 -8.52 27.38 47.64
N ASN A 12 -7.39 26.77 47.33
CA ASN A 12 -6.90 26.65 45.97
C ASN A 12 -8.11 26.26 45.12
N GLU A 13 -8.52 27.13 44.19
CA GLU A 13 -9.52 26.82 43.19
C GLU A 13 -8.98 25.62 42.42
N LEU A 14 -9.38 24.43 42.87
CA LEU A 14 -9.42 23.25 42.05
C LEU A 14 -10.29 23.69 40.88
N MET A 15 -9.65 23.84 39.73
CA MET A 15 -10.33 23.63 38.47
C MET A 15 -10.92 22.24 38.58
N ASP A 16 -12.14 22.16 39.09
CA ASP A 16 -13.03 21.05 38.83
C ASP A 16 -13.11 21.04 37.31
N ASP A 17 -12.35 20.14 36.70
CA ASP A 17 -12.78 19.48 35.48
C ASP A 17 -14.15 18.90 35.86
N GLU A 18 -15.18 19.74 35.72
CA GLU A 18 -16.58 19.33 35.69
C GLU A 18 -16.68 18.37 34.50
N GLU A 19 -16.31 17.12 34.75
CA GLU A 19 -16.84 15.96 34.03
C GLU A 19 -18.34 15.92 34.40
N GLU A 20 -19.07 16.87 33.82
CA GLU A 20 -20.51 16.83 33.69
C GLU A 20 -20.87 15.40 33.28
N PRO A 21 -21.68 14.67 34.07
CA PRO A 21 -21.96 13.28 33.80
C PRO A 21 -22.67 13.21 32.46
N ILE A 22 -21.93 12.78 31.43
CA ILE A 22 -22.46 12.58 30.08
C ILE A 22 -23.76 11.81 30.24
N SER A 23 -24.86 12.44 29.84
CA SER A 23 -26.18 11.83 30.04
C SER A 23 -26.21 10.48 29.33
N LYS A 24 -26.93 9.50 29.86
CA LYS A 24 -26.99 8.15 29.25
C LYS A 24 -27.41 8.21 27.77
N GLU A 25 -28.28 9.16 27.44
CA GLU A 25 -28.69 9.46 26.06
C GLU A 25 -27.51 9.97 25.21
N GLU A 26 -26.75 10.95 25.70
CA GLU A 26 -25.61 11.53 24.97
C GLU A 26 -24.46 10.52 24.80
N ALA A 27 -24.22 9.69 25.81
CA ALA A 27 -23.25 8.60 25.72
C ALA A 27 -23.67 7.55 24.67
N ALA A 28 -24.98 7.22 24.60
CA ALA A 28 -25.51 6.30 23.61
C ALA A 28 -25.43 6.88 22.18
N GLU A 29 -25.70 8.17 22.01
CA GLU A 29 -25.60 8.85 20.72
C GLU A 29 -24.15 8.88 20.21
N ARG A 30 -23.19 9.23 21.07
CA ARG A 30 -21.75 9.19 20.73
C ARG A 30 -21.29 7.79 20.33
N LEU A 31 -21.75 6.74 21.02
CA LEU A 31 -21.42 5.35 20.67
C LEU A 31 -21.98 5.00 19.27
N LEU A 32 -23.22 5.36 18.98
CA LEU A 32 -23.86 5.09 17.70
C LEU A 32 -23.15 5.81 16.53
N GLU A 33 -22.73 7.07 16.76
CA GLU A 33 -21.90 7.81 15.82
C GLU A 33 -20.55 7.15 15.57
N THR A 34 -19.87 6.66 16.63
CA THR A 34 -18.58 5.97 16.47
C THR A 34 -18.73 4.64 15.74
N GLU A 35 -19.77 3.86 16.00
CA GLU A 35 -20.06 2.61 15.29
C GLU A 35 -20.28 2.87 13.80
N LYS A 36 -21.05 3.91 13.46
CA LYS A 36 -21.25 4.34 12.08
C LYS A 36 -19.93 4.77 11.42
N MET A 37 -19.11 5.56 12.09
CA MET A 37 -17.81 6.00 11.56
C MET A 37 -16.85 4.82 11.33
N ILE A 38 -16.83 3.84 12.24
CA ILE A 38 -16.03 2.62 12.10
C ILE A 38 -16.49 1.81 10.88
N ALA A 39 -17.81 1.68 10.68
CA ALA A 39 -18.36 0.98 9.52
C ALA A 39 -17.95 1.66 8.20
N GLU A 40 -18.08 2.98 8.10
CA GLU A 40 -17.66 3.76 6.92
C GLU A 40 -16.16 3.65 6.65
N LEU A 41 -15.33 3.66 7.70
CA LEU A 41 -13.88 3.46 7.59
C LEU A 41 -13.53 2.05 7.10
N ASN A 42 -14.18 1.02 7.63
CA ASN A 42 -13.95 -0.36 7.19
C ASN A 42 -14.30 -0.54 5.71
N GLU A 43 -15.45 -0.01 5.27
CA GLU A 43 -15.84 -0.01 3.86
C GLU A 43 -14.78 0.68 2.98
N THR A 44 -14.28 1.84 3.41
CA THR A 44 -13.20 2.57 2.70
C THR A 44 -11.91 1.76 2.60
N TRP A 45 -11.56 1.02 3.65
CA TRP A 45 -10.37 0.17 3.68
C TRP A 45 -10.51 -1.04 2.76
N GLU A 46 -11.68 -1.69 2.75
CA GLU A 46 -11.97 -2.80 1.85
C GLU A 46 -11.87 -2.37 0.38
N GLU A 47 -12.39 -1.19 0.02
CA GLU A 47 -12.25 -0.68 -1.33
C GLU A 47 -10.80 -0.40 -1.73
N LYS A 48 -10.02 0.19 -0.82
CA LYS A 48 -8.58 0.43 -1.03
C LYS A 48 -7.81 -0.88 -1.17
N LEU A 49 -8.14 -1.87 -0.35
CA LEU A 49 -7.53 -3.20 -0.40
C LEU A 49 -7.84 -3.86 -1.75
N ARG A 50 -9.12 -3.90 -2.14
CA ARG A 50 -9.57 -4.45 -3.43
C ARG A 50 -8.87 -3.78 -4.62
N LYS A 51 -8.74 -2.45 -4.60
CA LYS A 51 -8.04 -1.71 -5.65
C LYS A 51 -6.55 -2.07 -5.71
N THR A 52 -5.91 -2.18 -4.55
CA THR A 52 -4.48 -2.54 -4.45
C THR A 52 -4.24 -3.97 -4.93
N GLU A 53 -5.08 -4.91 -4.52
CA GLU A 53 -4.99 -6.31 -4.94
C GLU A 53 -5.23 -6.48 -6.44
N SER A 54 -6.19 -5.75 -7.02
CA SER A 54 -6.42 -5.77 -8.47
C SER A 54 -5.16 -5.39 -9.25
N ILE A 55 -4.46 -4.33 -8.81
CA ILE A 55 -3.22 -3.87 -9.47
C ILE A 55 -2.09 -4.90 -9.25
N ARG A 56 -2.01 -5.50 -8.06
CA ARG A 56 -1.03 -6.56 -7.77
C ARG A 56 -1.25 -7.75 -8.70
N LEU A 57 -2.49 -8.22 -8.83
CA LEU A 57 -2.83 -9.38 -9.66
C LEU A 57 -2.58 -9.12 -11.15
N GLU A 58 -2.91 -7.93 -11.65
CA GLU A 58 -2.61 -7.54 -13.03
C GLU A 58 -1.11 -7.57 -13.32
N ARG A 59 -0.30 -7.03 -12.40
CA ARG A 59 1.16 -7.07 -12.51
C ARG A 59 1.70 -8.49 -12.45
N GLU A 60 1.20 -9.32 -11.55
CA GLU A 60 1.60 -10.72 -11.42
C GLU A 60 1.25 -11.53 -12.68
N THR A 61 0.10 -11.25 -13.29
CA THR A 61 -0.32 -11.89 -14.53
C THR A 61 0.63 -11.56 -15.68
N ILE A 62 0.98 -10.28 -15.83
CA ILE A 62 1.93 -9.83 -16.87
C ILE A 62 3.32 -10.43 -16.64
N LEU A 63 3.79 -10.44 -15.39
CA LEU A 63 5.07 -11.03 -15.03
C LEU A 63 5.09 -12.53 -15.31
N ALA A 64 4.03 -13.26 -14.95
CA ALA A 64 3.90 -14.68 -15.25
C ALA A 64 3.82 -14.95 -16.75
N GLU A 65 3.12 -14.12 -17.53
CA GLU A 65 3.08 -14.21 -19.00
C GLU A 65 4.47 -14.02 -19.61
N MET A 66 5.26 -13.08 -19.07
CA MET A 66 6.66 -12.86 -19.44
C MET A 66 7.62 -13.93 -18.89
N GLY A 67 7.10 -14.97 -18.24
CA GLY A 67 7.88 -16.07 -17.68
C GLY A 67 8.59 -15.75 -16.37
N VAL A 68 8.31 -14.61 -15.73
CA VAL A 68 8.86 -14.26 -14.42
C VAL A 68 8.06 -14.97 -13.33
N SER A 69 8.71 -15.83 -12.56
CA SER A 69 8.08 -16.54 -11.44
C SER A 69 8.31 -15.80 -10.13
N ILE A 70 7.24 -15.56 -9.39
CA ILE A 70 7.22 -14.87 -8.11
C ILE A 70 6.85 -15.89 -7.02
N LYS A 71 7.53 -15.84 -5.88
CA LYS A 71 7.23 -16.66 -4.69
C LYS A 71 6.09 -16.03 -3.87
N GLU A 72 5.48 -16.81 -2.99
CA GLU A 72 4.42 -16.35 -2.08
C GLU A 72 4.86 -15.21 -1.15
N ASP A 73 6.18 -15.07 -0.91
CA ASP A 73 6.79 -13.99 -0.11
C ASP A 73 7.02 -12.68 -0.91
N GLY A 74 6.63 -12.63 -2.19
CA GLY A 74 6.84 -11.49 -3.09
C GLY A 74 8.24 -11.43 -3.71
N GLY A 75 9.11 -12.42 -3.44
CA GLY A 75 10.43 -12.51 -4.05
C GLY A 75 10.38 -13.06 -5.47
N THR A 76 11.22 -12.53 -6.38
CA THR A 76 11.37 -13.10 -7.73
C THR A 76 12.27 -14.34 -7.68
N LEU A 77 11.77 -15.49 -8.14
CA LEU A 77 12.52 -16.75 -8.16
C LEU A 77 13.43 -16.88 -9.39
N GLY A 78 12.98 -16.36 -10.54
CA GLY A 78 13.71 -16.44 -11.78
C GLY A 78 12.85 -16.15 -13.00
N VAL A 79 13.48 -16.22 -14.18
CA VAL A 79 12.84 -16.01 -15.47
C VAL A 79 12.87 -17.30 -16.26
N PHE A 80 11.70 -17.74 -16.69
CA PHE A 80 11.47 -18.91 -17.53
C PHE A 80 11.22 -18.48 -18.96
N SER A 81 11.56 -19.36 -19.89
CA SER A 81 11.27 -19.17 -21.30
C SER A 81 9.73 -19.14 -21.53
N PRO A 82 9.21 -18.11 -22.21
CA PRO A 82 7.79 -18.00 -22.55
C PRO A 82 7.36 -19.16 -23.45
N LYS A 83 6.30 -19.88 -23.08
CA LYS A 83 5.85 -21.08 -23.81
C LYS A 83 4.95 -20.79 -25.02
N GLY A 84 4.32 -19.62 -25.06
CA GLY A 84 3.30 -19.28 -26.06
C GLY A 84 3.76 -18.32 -27.17
N THR A 85 4.89 -17.64 -26.98
CA THR A 85 5.39 -16.64 -27.93
C THR A 85 6.77 -17.05 -28.47
N PRO A 86 6.98 -17.06 -29.80
CA PRO A 86 8.30 -17.30 -30.36
C PRO A 86 9.26 -16.22 -29.88
N HIS A 87 10.45 -16.63 -29.47
CA HIS A 87 11.44 -15.75 -28.88
C HIS A 87 12.85 -16.19 -29.22
N LEU A 88 13.79 -15.24 -29.18
CA LEU A 88 15.22 -15.51 -29.27
C LEU A 88 15.84 -15.43 -27.88
N VAL A 89 16.76 -16.34 -27.60
CA VAL A 89 17.59 -16.30 -26.39
C VAL A 89 19.00 -15.94 -26.81
N ASN A 90 19.59 -14.96 -26.13
CA ASN A 90 20.97 -14.59 -26.36
C ASN A 90 21.88 -15.60 -25.66
N LEU A 91 22.82 -16.18 -26.41
CA LEU A 91 23.74 -17.20 -25.92
C LEU A 91 25.12 -16.65 -25.58
N ASN A 92 25.31 -15.33 -25.71
CA ASN A 92 26.55 -14.72 -25.28
C ASN A 92 26.73 -14.87 -23.77
N GLU A 93 27.94 -15.21 -23.34
CA GLU A 93 28.26 -15.53 -21.95
C GLU A 93 28.75 -14.30 -21.16
N ASP A 94 28.98 -13.17 -21.84
CA ASP A 94 29.44 -11.94 -21.20
C ASP A 94 28.32 -11.29 -20.35
N PRO A 95 28.48 -11.23 -19.02
CA PRO A 95 27.47 -10.63 -18.14
C PRO A 95 27.33 -9.11 -18.31
N LEU A 96 28.26 -8.44 -19.01
CA LEU A 96 28.26 -6.99 -19.24
C LEU A 96 27.77 -6.60 -20.63
N MET A 97 27.21 -7.53 -21.39
CA MET A 97 26.66 -7.25 -22.71
C MET A 97 25.48 -6.27 -22.65
N SER A 98 25.43 -5.33 -23.60
CA SER A 98 24.35 -4.35 -23.73
C SER A 98 23.08 -4.90 -24.38
N GLU A 99 23.12 -6.13 -24.89
CA GLU A 99 22.01 -6.81 -25.54
C GLU A 99 21.07 -7.50 -24.52
N CYS A 100 19.80 -7.67 -24.87
CA CYS A 100 18.85 -8.37 -24.02
C CYS A 100 19.12 -9.88 -24.01
N LEU A 101 18.86 -10.54 -22.88
CA LEU A 101 18.95 -12.01 -22.78
C LEU A 101 17.82 -12.71 -23.56
N LEU A 102 16.65 -12.09 -23.69
CA LEU A 102 15.47 -12.67 -24.33
C LEU A 102 14.73 -11.65 -25.18
N TYR A 103 14.39 -12.01 -26.42
CA TYR A 103 13.67 -11.16 -27.38
C TYR A 103 12.36 -11.79 -27.81
N TYR A 104 11.24 -11.12 -27.54
CA TYR A 104 9.91 -11.55 -27.99
C TYR A 104 9.68 -11.18 -29.46
N ILE A 105 9.32 -12.16 -30.28
CA ILE A 105 8.90 -11.92 -31.66
C ILE A 105 7.38 -11.89 -31.67
N LYS A 106 6.81 -10.69 -31.69
CA LYS A 106 5.37 -10.50 -31.89
C LYS A 106 5.02 -10.63 -33.37
N GLU A 107 3.74 -10.81 -33.66
CA GLU A 107 3.25 -10.82 -35.04
C GLU A 107 3.62 -9.50 -35.77
N GLY A 108 4.10 -9.61 -37.00
CA GLY A 108 4.57 -8.48 -37.80
C GLY A 108 6.06 -8.60 -38.16
N PHE A 109 6.75 -7.46 -38.29
CA PHE A 109 8.16 -7.41 -38.68
C PHE A 109 9.03 -6.92 -37.52
N THR A 110 9.93 -7.78 -37.04
CA THR A 110 11.01 -7.41 -36.12
C THR A 110 12.25 -7.06 -36.94
N ARG A 111 12.72 -5.80 -36.88
CA ARG A 111 13.92 -5.35 -37.60
C ARG A 111 15.14 -5.42 -36.67
N TYR A 112 16.23 -6.01 -37.16
CA TYR A 112 17.53 -6.04 -36.48
C TYR A 112 18.49 -5.06 -37.17
N CYS A 113 19.18 -4.20 -36.41
CA CYS A 113 20.15 -3.24 -36.95
C CYS A 113 21.35 -3.10 -36.02
N PHE A 114 22.56 -3.06 -36.59
CA PHE A 114 23.84 -2.95 -35.87
C PHE A 114 24.05 -1.60 -35.15
N LEU A 115 23.33 -0.54 -35.52
CA LEU A 115 23.53 0.82 -35.00
C LEU A 115 22.88 1.09 -33.63
N CYS A 116 22.03 0.19 -33.12
CA CYS A 116 21.37 0.37 -31.83
C CYS A 116 22.08 -0.28 -30.64
N ILE A 117 23.23 -0.95 -30.86
CA ILE A 117 23.90 -1.79 -29.84
C ILE A 117 25.12 -1.09 -29.19
N ASN A 118 25.56 0.07 -29.70
CA ASN A 118 26.65 0.85 -29.08
C ASN A 118 26.12 2.21 -28.59
N ILE A 119 25.77 2.28 -27.29
CA ILE A 119 25.84 3.51 -26.49
C ILE A 119 27.17 3.52 -25.76
#